data_AF-A0A2M7FJ68-F1
#
_entry.id   AF-A0A2M7FJ68-F1
#
_cell.length_a   1.000
_cell.length_b   1.000
_cell.length_c   1.000
_cell.angle_alpha   90.00
_cell.angle_beta   90.00
_cell.angle_gamma   90.00
#
_symmetry.space_group_name_H-M   'P 1'
#
loop_
_entity.id
_entity.type
_entity.pdbx_description
1 polymer ?
#
loop_
_entity_poly.entity_id
_entity_poly.type
_entity_poly.pdbx_seq_one_letter_code
_entity_poly.pdbx_strand_id
1 'polypeptide(L)'
;MPPRKKAVKQTDTPRTDTKLFVLDTNVLLHDPTSLYRFEEHDICLPMFVLEELDNKKKGMTEVARNARQVSRFLDEIVNDAPRNIEEGIALHSDAHQNSTGRLFLQTSFVKHELPQNLELGKADNAILGVIIGLQQQQPERAVILVSKDINMRIKARALGLEAQDYFNDKVLEDTDLLYTGALELPANFWETHGKELKSWQQDGHTFYQIHGPLCGALFLNQFVFKEDDTPFHAIVLEQNDTSALLRTLTDYTNSKHNVWGIVARNREQNFVLNLLLDPEIDFVTLLGQAGTGKTLLTLAAGLMQTLEAKLYSEIIITRVTVPVGEDIGFLPGTEEEKMTPWMGAL
;
A
#
# COMPACT_ATOMS: atom_id res chain seq x y z
N MET A 1 -10.28 -34.14 -26.98
CA MET A 1 -10.43 -33.33 -25.75
C MET A 1 -9.75 -34.08 -24.61
N PRO A 2 -8.64 -33.57 -24.04
CA PRO A 2 -8.02 -34.16 -22.87
C PRO A 2 -8.84 -33.82 -21.60
N PRO A 3 -8.86 -34.67 -20.57
CA PRO A 3 -9.73 -34.48 -19.40
C PRO A 3 -9.18 -33.39 -18.48
N ARG A 4 -10.07 -32.50 -18.00
CA ARG A 4 -9.81 -31.51 -16.95
C ARG A 4 -9.27 -32.21 -15.69
N LYS A 5 -8.06 -31.87 -15.27
CA LYS A 5 -7.52 -32.21 -13.93
C LYS A 5 -8.44 -31.61 -12.87
N LYS A 6 -8.96 -32.46 -11.97
CA LYS A 6 -9.70 -32.03 -10.79
C LYS A 6 -8.75 -31.29 -9.83
N ALA A 7 -9.17 -30.12 -9.35
CA ALA A 7 -8.49 -29.40 -8.28
C ALA A 7 -8.39 -30.31 -7.05
N VAL A 8 -7.17 -30.51 -6.56
CA VAL A 8 -6.89 -31.27 -5.35
C VAL A 8 -7.23 -30.37 -4.16
N LYS A 9 -8.25 -30.73 -3.37
CA LYS A 9 -8.45 -30.18 -2.02
C LYS A 9 -7.22 -30.57 -1.19
N GLN A 10 -6.35 -29.61 -0.88
CA GLN A 10 -5.31 -29.82 0.11
C GLN A 10 -5.97 -29.93 1.48
N THR A 11 -5.82 -31.10 2.10
CA THR A 11 -6.23 -31.38 3.47
C THR A 11 -5.18 -30.80 4.42
N ASP A 12 -5.61 -29.95 5.35
CA ASP A 12 -4.82 -29.41 6.45
C ASP A 12 -4.29 -30.54 7.36
N THR A 13 -3.01 -30.88 7.19
CA THR A 13 -2.27 -31.65 8.19
C THR A 13 -1.65 -30.70 9.22
N PRO A 14 -1.68 -31.03 10.53
CA PRO A 14 -1.07 -30.18 11.55
C PRO A 14 0.44 -30.10 11.33
N ARG A 15 0.96 -28.89 11.09
CA ARG A 15 2.39 -28.64 10.87
C ARG A 15 3.06 -28.45 12.23
N THR A 16 4.01 -29.33 12.56
CA THR A 16 4.66 -29.40 13.87
C THR A 16 5.73 -28.33 14.15
N ASP A 17 6.01 -27.41 13.21
CA ASP A 17 7.07 -26.37 13.34
C ASP A 17 6.56 -24.92 13.26
N THR A 18 5.24 -24.69 13.31
CA THR A 18 4.68 -23.33 13.18
C THR A 18 4.81 -22.54 14.48
N LYS A 19 5.44 -21.36 14.45
CA LYS A 19 5.52 -20.41 15.57
C LYS A 19 4.22 -19.60 15.68
N LEU A 20 3.94 -19.04 16.85
CA LEU A 20 2.82 -18.12 17.08
C LEU A 20 3.36 -16.72 17.40
N PHE A 21 3.09 -15.75 16.52
CA PHE A 21 3.50 -14.37 16.71
C PHE A 21 2.36 -13.54 17.28
N VAL A 22 2.58 -12.89 18.42
CA VAL A 22 1.63 -11.98 19.03
C VAL A 22 2.01 -10.56 18.63
N LEU A 23 1.14 -9.88 17.88
CA LEU A 23 1.41 -8.52 17.39
C LEU A 23 0.87 -7.47 18.35
N ASP A 24 1.63 -6.39 18.51
CA ASP A 24 1.13 -5.17 19.14
C ASP A 24 0.40 -4.26 18.13
N THR A 25 -0.34 -3.28 18.66
CA THR A 25 -1.05 -2.29 17.83
C THR A 25 -0.07 -1.43 17.02
N ASN A 26 1.12 -1.13 17.55
CA ASN A 26 2.08 -0.25 16.90
C ASN A 26 2.67 -0.85 15.61
N VAL A 27 2.86 -2.16 15.55
CA VAL A 27 3.26 -2.90 14.36
C VAL A 27 2.19 -2.75 13.28
N LEU A 28 0.92 -3.00 13.63
CA LEU A 28 -0.21 -2.87 12.70
C LEU A 28 -0.43 -1.43 12.21
N LEU A 29 -0.31 -0.45 13.11
CA LEU A 29 -0.47 0.98 12.79
C LEU A 29 0.67 1.52 11.94
N HIS A 30 1.87 0.98 12.10
CA HIS A 30 2.99 1.34 11.24
C HIS A 30 2.88 0.64 9.88
N ASP A 31 2.41 -0.60 9.85
CA ASP A 31 2.36 -1.40 8.64
C ASP A 31 1.13 -2.32 8.63
N PRO A 32 0.08 -1.95 7.88
CA PRO A 32 -1.13 -2.75 7.77
C PRO A 32 -0.92 -4.14 7.16
N THR A 33 0.12 -4.31 6.35
CA THR A 33 0.41 -5.58 5.66
C THR A 33 1.15 -6.59 6.54
N SER A 34 1.53 -6.19 7.77
CA SER A 34 2.16 -7.08 8.75
C SER A 34 1.36 -8.37 9.02
N LEU A 35 0.03 -8.35 8.85
CA LEU A 35 -0.83 -9.54 8.94
C LEU A 35 -0.47 -10.65 7.94
N TYR A 36 0.26 -10.35 6.86
CA TYR A 36 0.56 -11.31 5.78
C TYR A 36 2.07 -11.65 5.70
N ARG A 37 2.88 -11.18 6.64
CA ARG A 37 4.35 -11.21 6.54
C ARG A 37 5.02 -12.29 7.37
N PHE A 38 4.23 -13.16 7.99
CA PHE A 38 4.73 -14.24 8.83
C PHE A 38 4.77 -15.60 8.08
N GLU A 39 4.66 -15.57 6.75
CA GLU A 39 4.83 -16.73 5.85
C GLU A 39 3.97 -17.95 6.28
N GLU A 40 4.57 -19.04 6.72
CA GLU A 40 3.88 -20.24 7.23
C GLU A 40 3.48 -20.18 8.71
N HIS A 41 3.83 -19.11 9.42
CA HIS A 41 3.60 -18.98 10.86
C HIS A 41 2.28 -18.29 11.19
N ASP A 42 1.73 -18.61 12.35
CA ASP A 42 0.44 -18.06 12.78
C ASP A 42 0.61 -16.75 13.54
N ILE A 43 -0.45 -15.94 13.49
CA ILE A 43 -0.53 -14.63 14.13
C ILE A 43 -1.64 -14.67 15.16
N CYS A 44 -1.41 -14.10 16.34
CA CYS A 44 -2.43 -13.84 17.34
C CYS A 44 -2.60 -12.34 17.58
N LEU A 45 -3.84 -11.88 17.49
CA LEU A 45 -4.23 -10.52 17.88
C LEU A 45 -5.01 -10.55 19.19
N PRO A 46 -4.47 -9.93 20.25
CA PRO A 46 -5.22 -9.69 21.47
C PRO A 46 -6.42 -8.75 21.23
N MET A 47 -7.51 -8.92 21.98
CA MET A 47 -8.73 -8.11 21.80
C MET A 47 -8.51 -6.61 22.02
N PHE A 48 -7.65 -6.22 22.97
CA PHE A 48 -7.38 -4.80 23.20
C PHE A 48 -6.70 -4.14 21.98
N VAL A 49 -5.96 -4.90 21.15
CA VAL A 49 -5.38 -4.37 19.90
C VAL A 49 -6.49 -3.93 18.96
N LEU A 50 -7.56 -4.72 18.87
CA LEU A 50 -8.74 -4.36 18.06
C LEU A 50 -9.43 -3.10 18.59
N GLU A 51 -9.55 -2.97 19.92
CA GLU A 51 -10.10 -1.77 20.57
C GLU A 51 -9.23 -0.52 20.31
N GLU A 52 -7.90 -0.65 20.39
CA GLU A 52 -6.98 0.44 20.09
C GLU A 52 -7.02 0.85 18.62
N LEU A 53 -7.08 -0.12 17.70
CA LEU A 53 -7.25 0.15 16.28
C LEU A 53 -8.53 0.94 16.02
N ASP A 54 -9.66 0.57 16.65
CA ASP A 54 -10.93 1.27 16.46
C ASP A 54 -10.87 2.73 16.95
N ASN A 55 -10.24 2.95 18.11
CA ASN A 55 -10.00 4.28 18.63
C ASN A 55 -9.10 5.13 17.71
N LYS A 56 -8.14 4.49 17.03
CA LYS A 56 -7.16 5.16 16.16
C LYS A 56 -7.67 5.45 14.73
N LYS A 57 -8.84 4.94 14.32
CA LYS A 57 -9.43 5.19 12.99
C LYS A 57 -9.87 6.64 12.73
N LYS A 58 -10.02 7.45 13.78
CA LYS A 58 -10.57 8.80 13.69
C LYS A 58 -9.50 9.81 13.26
N GLY A 59 -9.83 10.63 12.27
CA GLY A 59 -8.99 11.72 11.77
C GLY A 59 -8.36 11.44 10.41
N MET A 60 -7.47 12.34 9.99
CA MET A 60 -6.83 12.34 8.67
C MET A 60 -5.34 12.00 8.71
N THR A 61 -4.84 11.55 9.86
CA THR A 61 -3.42 11.20 10.02
C THR A 61 -3.11 9.87 9.34
N GLU A 62 -1.82 9.65 9.04
CA GLU A 62 -1.33 8.38 8.50
C GLU A 62 -1.67 7.20 9.42
N VAL A 63 -1.52 7.38 10.73
CA VAL A 63 -1.94 6.40 11.75
C VAL A 63 -3.43 6.05 11.61
N ALA A 64 -4.29 7.03 11.37
CA ALA A 64 -5.73 6.81 11.18
C ALA A 64 -6.06 6.16 9.83
N ARG A 65 -5.27 6.44 8.79
CA ARG A 65 -5.35 5.73 7.50
C ARG A 65 -4.97 4.26 7.66
N ASN A 66 -3.84 3.98 8.32
CA ASN A 66 -3.33 2.63 8.53
C ASN A 66 -4.29 1.82 9.43
N ALA A 67 -4.83 2.41 10.50
CA ALA A 67 -5.85 1.78 11.33
C ALA A 67 -7.10 1.36 10.53
N ARG A 68 -7.58 2.22 9.61
CA ARG A 68 -8.69 1.91 8.71
C ARG A 68 -8.34 0.77 7.75
N GLN A 69 -7.13 0.77 7.20
CA GLN A 69 -6.67 -0.27 6.30
C GLN A 69 -6.55 -1.63 7.00
N VAL A 70 -5.92 -1.70 8.18
CA VAL A 70 -5.86 -2.92 9.00
C VAL A 70 -7.27 -3.48 9.23
N SER A 71 -8.23 -2.61 9.54
CA SER A 71 -9.61 -3.06 9.78
C SER A 71 -10.32 -3.58 8.55
N ARG A 72 -10.01 -3.06 7.34
CA ARG A 72 -10.52 -3.64 6.10
C ARG A 72 -9.94 -5.03 5.86
N PHE A 73 -8.63 -5.21 6.06
CA PHE A 73 -7.99 -6.52 5.94
C PHE A 73 -8.56 -7.52 6.95
N LEU A 74 -8.78 -7.11 8.21
CA LEU A 74 -9.41 -7.97 9.21
C LEU A 74 -10.85 -8.34 8.81
N ASP A 75 -11.62 -7.41 8.26
CA ASP A 75 -12.99 -7.67 7.79
C ASP A 75 -13.00 -8.65 6.60
N GLU A 76 -12.10 -8.49 5.63
CA GLU A 76 -11.89 -9.43 4.52
C GLU A 76 -11.55 -10.83 5.04
N ILE A 77 -10.56 -10.95 5.94
CA ILE A 77 -10.14 -12.23 6.54
C ILE A 77 -11.31 -12.90 7.28
N VAL A 78 -12.06 -12.14 8.09
CA VAL A 78 -13.16 -12.69 8.90
C VAL A 78 -14.37 -13.09 8.06
N ASN A 79 -14.69 -12.37 6.98
CA ASN A 79 -15.79 -12.71 6.09
C ASN A 79 -15.58 -14.02 5.33
N ASP A 80 -14.32 -14.39 5.07
CA ASP A 80 -13.95 -15.67 4.45
C ASP A 80 -13.88 -16.85 5.45
N ALA A 81 -14.10 -16.60 6.75
CA ALA A 81 -13.97 -17.62 7.78
C ALA A 81 -15.21 -18.54 7.92
N PRO A 82 -15.04 -19.87 8.11
CA PRO A 82 -16.12 -20.73 8.59
C PRO A 82 -16.52 -20.34 10.03
N ARG A 83 -17.73 -20.75 10.47
CA ARG A 83 -18.40 -20.36 11.73
C ARG A 83 -17.58 -20.49 13.05
N ASN A 84 -16.36 -21.03 13.02
CA ASN A 84 -15.55 -21.31 14.21
C ASN A 84 -14.24 -20.50 14.21
N ILE A 85 -14.30 -19.27 14.73
CA ILE A 85 -13.14 -18.34 14.84
C ILE A 85 -12.03 -18.92 15.74
N GLU A 86 -12.38 -19.83 16.66
CA GLU A 86 -11.44 -20.44 17.62
C GLU A 86 -10.39 -21.33 16.97
N GLU A 87 -10.66 -21.90 15.79
CA GLU A 87 -9.70 -22.76 15.05
C GLU A 87 -8.66 -21.95 14.26
N GLY A 88 -8.74 -20.62 14.32
CA GLY A 88 -7.93 -19.69 13.54
C GLY A 88 -8.42 -19.56 12.10
N ILE A 89 -8.24 -18.38 11.52
CA ILE A 89 -8.71 -18.02 10.19
C ILE A 89 -7.52 -18.01 9.23
N ALA A 90 -7.58 -18.74 8.13
CA ALA A 90 -6.46 -18.81 7.19
C ALA A 90 -6.14 -17.43 6.59
N LEU A 91 -4.88 -16.98 6.68
CA LEU A 91 -4.39 -15.68 6.20
C LEU A 91 -4.20 -15.60 4.67
N HIS A 92 -4.91 -16.44 3.92
CA HIS A 92 -4.87 -16.46 2.47
C HIS A 92 -5.76 -15.35 1.89
N SER A 93 -5.22 -14.57 0.96
CA SER A 93 -6.02 -13.69 0.10
C SER A 93 -5.52 -13.81 -1.34
N ASP A 94 -6.38 -13.54 -2.32
CA ASP A 94 -6.03 -13.56 -3.74
C ASP A 94 -4.86 -12.60 -4.07
N ALA A 95 -4.68 -11.55 -3.25
CA ALA A 95 -3.61 -10.56 -3.36
C ALA A 95 -2.29 -10.97 -2.65
N HIS A 96 -2.32 -11.90 -1.69
CA HIS A 96 -1.15 -12.27 -0.86
C HIS A 96 -0.93 -13.80 -0.82
N GLN A 97 -0.63 -14.37 -2.01
CA GLN A 97 -0.54 -15.83 -2.24
C GLN A 97 0.56 -16.58 -1.47
N ASN A 98 1.45 -15.88 -0.76
CA ASN A 98 2.59 -16.48 -0.06
C ASN A 98 2.36 -16.70 1.45
N SER A 99 1.28 -16.19 2.03
CA SER A 99 0.95 -16.43 3.44
C SER A 99 0.15 -17.73 3.58
N THR A 100 0.67 -18.68 4.36
CA THR A 100 -0.02 -19.96 4.63
C THR A 100 -0.38 -20.16 6.11
N GLY A 101 -0.04 -19.19 6.96
CA GLY A 101 -0.41 -19.18 8.38
C GLY A 101 -1.88 -18.85 8.64
N ARG A 102 -2.25 -18.85 9.93
CA ARG A 102 -3.59 -18.52 10.42
C ARG A 102 -3.59 -17.33 11.37
N LEU A 103 -4.68 -16.58 11.36
CA LEU A 103 -5.01 -15.51 12.29
C LEU A 103 -5.85 -16.05 13.44
N PHE A 104 -5.37 -15.91 14.66
CA PHE A 104 -6.08 -16.17 15.89
C PHE A 104 -6.49 -14.85 16.53
N LEU A 105 -7.76 -14.73 16.91
CA LEU A 105 -8.24 -13.65 17.76
C LEU A 105 -8.37 -14.19 19.19
N GLN A 106 -7.89 -13.43 20.17
CA GLN A 106 -7.98 -13.85 21.56
C GLN A 106 -9.45 -13.82 22.04
N THR A 107 -10.16 -14.94 21.99
CA THR A 107 -11.58 -15.00 22.40
C THR A 107 -11.80 -15.19 23.90
N SER A 108 -10.79 -15.68 24.64
CA SER A 108 -10.88 -15.92 26.08
C SER A 108 -10.20 -14.82 26.91
N PHE A 109 -10.95 -14.25 27.86
CA PHE A 109 -10.44 -13.36 28.91
C PHE A 109 -9.64 -14.16 29.93
N VAL A 110 -8.42 -14.56 29.59
CA VAL A 110 -7.54 -15.22 30.54
C VAL A 110 -7.01 -14.17 31.51
N LYS A 111 -7.60 -14.10 32.71
CA LYS A 111 -7.03 -13.37 33.84
C LYS A 111 -5.85 -14.18 34.37
N HIS A 112 -4.64 -13.83 33.97
CA HIS A 112 -3.44 -14.31 34.64
C HIS A 112 -2.82 -13.21 35.48
N GLU A 113 -2.40 -13.59 36.68
CA GLU A 113 -1.71 -12.71 37.62
C GLU A 113 -0.32 -12.40 37.05
N LEU A 114 -0.14 -11.18 36.54
CA LEU A 114 1.19 -10.63 36.32
C LEU A 114 1.93 -10.60 37.67
N PRO A 115 3.28 -10.72 37.68
CA PRO A 115 4.06 -10.57 38.91
C PRO A 115 3.67 -9.29 39.65
N GLN A 116 3.60 -9.33 40.98
CA GLN A 116 3.01 -8.28 41.85
C GLN A 116 3.54 -6.84 41.62
N ASN A 117 4.64 -6.67 40.89
CA ASN A 117 5.25 -5.38 40.56
C ASN A 117 4.77 -4.75 39.24
N LEU A 118 3.87 -5.40 38.49
CA LEU A 118 3.31 -4.88 37.24
C LEU A 118 1.83 -4.52 37.43
N GLU A 119 1.51 -3.23 37.33
CA GLU A 119 0.12 -2.76 37.38
C GLU A 119 -0.69 -3.36 36.22
N LEU A 120 -1.66 -4.21 36.54
CA LEU A 120 -2.70 -4.63 35.60
C LEU A 120 -3.54 -3.41 35.22
N GLY A 121 -3.39 -2.89 34.00
CA GLY A 121 -4.21 -1.77 33.51
C GLY A 121 -3.60 -0.93 32.38
N LYS A 122 -2.27 -0.92 32.21
CA LYS A 122 -1.66 -0.33 31.00
C LYS A 122 -1.74 -1.35 29.86
N ALA A 123 -2.17 -0.92 28.67
CA ALA A 123 -2.36 -1.80 27.51
C ALA A 123 -1.15 -2.71 27.24
N ASP A 124 0.07 -2.18 27.36
CA ASP A 124 1.33 -2.94 27.30
C ASP A 124 1.35 -4.19 28.19
N ASN A 125 0.88 -4.05 29.43
CA ASN A 125 0.92 -5.12 30.42
C ASN A 125 -0.15 -6.17 30.12
N ALA A 126 -1.29 -5.76 29.54
CA ALA A 126 -2.30 -6.70 29.08
C ALA A 126 -1.73 -7.61 27.98
N ILE A 127 -0.97 -7.08 27.02
CA ILE A 127 -0.31 -7.87 25.96
C ILE A 127 0.57 -8.98 26.58
N LEU A 128 1.41 -8.60 27.56
CA LEU A 128 2.31 -9.53 28.23
C LEU A 128 1.54 -10.63 28.97
N GLY A 129 0.41 -10.30 29.60
CA GLY A 129 -0.48 -11.28 30.23
C GLY A 129 -1.06 -12.30 29.24
N VAL A 130 -1.43 -11.85 28.03
CA VAL A 130 -1.92 -12.71 26.96
C VAL A 130 -0.83 -13.69 26.51
N ILE A 131 0.38 -13.20 26.29
CA ILE A 131 1.52 -14.02 25.86
C ILE A 131 1.83 -15.12 26.88
N ILE A 132 1.85 -14.77 28.17
CA ILE A 132 2.05 -15.73 29.27
C ILE A 132 0.98 -16.82 29.24
N GLY A 133 -0.29 -16.44 29.05
CA GLY A 133 -1.39 -17.40 28.96
C GLY A 133 -1.28 -18.33 27.76
N LEU A 134 -0.92 -17.78 26.59
CA LEU A 134 -0.73 -18.58 25.37
C LEU A 134 0.44 -19.56 25.53
N GLN A 135 1.55 -19.15 26.16
CA GLN A 135 2.70 -20.03 26.39
C GLN A 135 2.38 -21.19 27.34
N GLN A 136 1.50 -20.96 28.34
CA GLN A 136 1.03 -22.02 29.24
C GLN A 136 0.04 -22.98 28.56
N GLN A 137 -0.82 -22.47 27.68
CA GLN A 137 -1.77 -23.29 26.91
C GLN A 137 -1.09 -24.10 25.80
N GLN A 138 0.01 -23.59 25.25
CA GLN A 138 0.74 -24.20 24.13
C GLN A 138 2.24 -24.35 24.46
N PRO A 139 2.62 -25.17 25.45
CA PRO A 139 4.02 -25.27 25.92
C PRO A 139 4.98 -25.86 24.87
N GLU A 140 4.46 -26.59 23.89
CA GLU A 140 5.24 -27.17 22.78
C GLU A 140 5.45 -26.19 21.62
N ARG A 141 4.80 -25.01 21.64
CA ARG A 141 4.83 -24.03 20.55
C ARG A 141 5.52 -22.75 21.01
N ALA A 142 6.45 -22.24 20.20
CA ALA A 142 7.07 -20.94 20.46
C ALA A 142 6.03 -19.81 20.30
N VAL A 143 5.79 -19.07 21.38
CA VAL A 143 4.96 -17.85 21.41
C VAL A 143 5.89 -16.65 21.50
N ILE A 144 5.88 -15.81 20.47
CA ILE A 144 6.85 -14.74 20.29
C ILE A 144 6.11 -13.41 20.18
N LEU A 145 6.49 -12.45 21.01
CA LEU A 145 6.01 -11.08 20.88
C LEU A 145 6.72 -10.37 19.73
N VAL A 146 5.95 -9.68 18.90
CA VAL A 146 6.48 -8.79 17.86
C VAL A 146 6.01 -7.37 18.14
N SER A 147 6.97 -6.47 18.31
CA SER A 147 6.70 -5.08 18.68
C SER A 147 7.76 -4.16 18.12
N LYS A 148 7.39 -2.92 17.79
CA LYS A 148 8.34 -1.83 17.47
C LYS A 148 8.81 -1.05 18.70
N ASP A 149 8.15 -1.21 19.85
CA ASP A 149 8.52 -0.49 21.07
C ASP A 149 9.60 -1.26 21.86
N ILE A 150 10.78 -0.65 21.97
CA ILE A 150 11.91 -1.19 22.73
C ILE A 150 11.56 -1.44 24.20
N ASN A 151 10.74 -0.58 24.83
CA ASN A 151 10.36 -0.74 26.23
C ASN A 151 9.50 -1.98 26.42
N MET A 152 8.59 -2.23 25.49
CA MET A 152 7.70 -3.39 25.54
C MET A 152 8.50 -4.69 25.35
N ARG A 153 9.46 -4.70 24.42
CA ARG A 153 10.40 -5.83 24.25
C ARG A 153 11.29 -6.07 25.47
N ILE A 154 11.78 -5.00 26.12
CA ILE A 154 12.58 -5.13 27.35
C ILE A 154 11.74 -5.73 28.48
N LYS A 155 10.50 -5.26 28.68
CA LYS A 155 9.57 -5.82 29.68
C LYS A 155 9.31 -7.30 29.42
N ALA A 156 9.04 -7.68 28.17
CA ALA A 156 8.81 -9.08 27.79
C ALA A 156 10.02 -9.97 28.13
N ARG A 157 11.23 -9.55 27.74
CA ARG A 157 12.47 -10.29 28.06
C ARG A 157 12.73 -10.38 29.56
N ALA A 158 12.43 -9.32 30.32
CA ALA A 158 12.54 -9.33 31.77
C ALA A 158 11.58 -10.34 32.44
N LEU A 159 10.47 -10.68 31.77
CA LEU A 159 9.52 -11.71 32.18
C LEU A 159 9.85 -13.10 31.62
N GLY A 160 10.97 -13.27 30.91
CA GLY A 160 11.35 -14.53 30.27
C GLY A 160 10.59 -14.86 28.99
N LEU A 161 9.89 -13.88 28.41
CA LEU A 161 9.16 -14.04 27.14
C LEU A 161 10.08 -13.75 25.96
N GLU A 162 9.90 -14.51 24.87
CA GLU A 162 10.56 -14.19 23.60
C GLU A 162 9.94 -12.95 22.97
N ALA A 163 10.79 -11.98 22.61
CA ALA A 163 10.37 -10.74 21.97
C ALA A 163 11.34 -10.34 20.85
N GLN A 164 10.76 -10.08 19.68
CA GLN A 164 11.45 -9.70 18.47
C GLN A 164 11.03 -8.29 18.04
N ASP A 165 11.97 -7.57 17.45
CA ASP A 165 11.65 -6.33 16.75
C ASP A 165 10.95 -6.67 15.44
N TYR A 166 10.02 -5.82 15.02
CA TYR A 166 9.43 -5.94 13.71
C TYR A 166 10.38 -5.34 12.67
N PHE A 167 11.28 -6.18 12.16
CA PHE A 167 12.14 -5.84 11.03
C PHE A 167 11.40 -6.13 9.73
N ASN A 168 11.18 -5.08 8.96
CA ASN A 168 10.73 -5.22 7.60
C ASN A 168 11.91 -5.06 6.62
N ASP A 169 12.72 -6.11 6.47
CA ASP A 169 13.84 -6.11 5.51
C ASP A 169 13.38 -6.21 4.04
N LYS A 170 12.09 -6.48 3.82
CA LYS A 170 11.43 -6.22 2.55
C LYS A 170 10.59 -4.97 2.71
N VAL A 171 11.20 -3.82 2.49
CA VAL A 171 10.47 -2.63 2.08
C VAL A 171 9.68 -3.00 0.80
N LEU A 172 8.52 -3.65 0.96
CA LEU A 172 7.34 -3.31 0.19
C LEU A 172 7.19 -1.84 0.53
N GLU A 173 7.75 -1.03 -0.35
CA GLU A 173 7.70 0.41 -0.28
C GLU A 173 6.25 0.77 0.02
N ASP A 174 6.01 1.65 0.99
CA ASP A 174 4.67 2.17 1.27
C ASP A 174 3.96 2.72 0.00
N THR A 175 4.72 2.86 -1.10
CA THR A 175 4.26 3.12 -2.47
C THR A 175 3.25 2.10 -3.01
N ASP A 176 3.31 0.82 -2.62
CA ASP A 176 2.32 -0.19 -3.04
C ASP A 176 0.93 0.06 -2.41
N LEU A 177 0.88 0.82 -1.31
CA LEU A 177 -0.35 1.26 -0.65
C LEU A 177 -0.80 2.64 -1.11
N LEU A 178 0.00 3.33 -1.93
CA LEU A 178 -0.35 4.62 -2.48
C LEU A 178 -1.26 4.44 -3.69
N TYR A 179 -2.12 5.42 -3.88
CA TYR A 179 -2.96 5.49 -5.07
C TYR A 179 -2.08 5.49 -6.32
N THR A 180 -2.22 4.45 -7.15
CA THR A 180 -1.38 4.21 -8.32
C THR A 180 -1.69 5.14 -9.50
N GLY A 181 -2.82 5.86 -9.45
CA GLY A 181 -3.30 6.67 -10.57
C GLY A 181 -3.89 5.87 -11.73
N ALA A 182 -3.94 4.54 -11.64
CA ALA A 182 -4.45 3.68 -12.70
C ALA A 182 -5.33 2.54 -12.15
N LEU A 183 -6.38 2.18 -12.88
CA LEU A 183 -7.28 1.08 -12.58
C LEU A 183 -7.40 0.14 -13.77
N GLU A 184 -7.16 -1.15 -13.54
CA GLU A 184 -7.49 -2.19 -14.51
C GLU A 184 -9.00 -2.42 -14.50
N LEU A 185 -9.63 -2.30 -15.66
CA LEU A 185 -11.07 -2.49 -15.80
C LEU A 185 -11.42 -3.98 -15.76
N PRO A 186 -12.49 -4.38 -15.06
CA PRO A 186 -12.89 -5.78 -14.98
C PRO A 186 -13.31 -6.32 -16.35
N ALA A 187 -13.19 -7.64 -16.55
CA ALA A 187 -13.51 -8.28 -17.83
C ALA A 187 -14.93 -7.98 -18.33
N ASN A 188 -15.90 -7.90 -17.41
CA ASN A 188 -17.31 -7.59 -17.69
C ASN A 188 -17.62 -6.08 -17.76
N PHE A 189 -16.61 -5.21 -17.83
CA PHE A 189 -16.79 -3.75 -17.82
C PHE A 189 -17.75 -3.27 -18.92
N TRP A 190 -17.57 -3.70 -20.17
CA TRP A 190 -18.42 -3.29 -21.28
C TRP A 190 -19.84 -3.86 -21.20
N GLU A 191 -20.04 -5.03 -20.58
CA GLU A 191 -21.37 -5.60 -20.38
C GLU A 191 -22.18 -4.81 -19.33
N THR A 192 -21.48 -4.31 -18.31
CA THR A 192 -22.06 -3.59 -17.18
C THR A 192 -22.22 -2.09 -17.46
N HIS A 193 -21.30 -1.49 -18.22
CA HIS A 193 -21.24 -0.04 -18.47
C HIS A 193 -21.54 0.36 -19.92
N GLY A 194 -21.66 -0.60 -20.84
CA GLY A 194 -21.81 -0.35 -22.29
C GLY A 194 -23.25 -0.15 -22.77
N LYS A 195 -24.27 -0.42 -21.94
CA LYS A 195 -25.69 -0.38 -22.37
C LYS A 195 -26.17 1.01 -22.79
N GLU A 196 -25.71 2.05 -22.11
CA GLU A 196 -26.02 3.46 -22.39
C GLU A 196 -24.78 4.24 -22.84
N LEU A 197 -23.81 3.55 -23.44
CA LEU A 197 -22.57 4.15 -23.88
C LEU A 197 -22.84 5.14 -25.02
N LYS A 198 -22.36 6.37 -24.84
CA LYS A 198 -22.23 7.35 -25.92
C LYS A 198 -20.76 7.52 -26.24
N SER A 199 -20.42 7.43 -27.52
CA SER A 199 -19.05 7.67 -28.00
C SER A 199 -19.02 8.67 -29.14
N TRP A 200 -18.07 9.59 -29.11
CA TRP A 200 -17.84 10.55 -30.19
C TRP A 200 -16.36 10.86 -30.34
N GLN A 201 -15.97 11.42 -31.49
CA GLN A 201 -14.61 11.88 -31.72
C GLN A 201 -14.54 13.39 -31.68
N GLN A 202 -13.53 13.92 -31.01
CA GLN A 202 -13.24 15.34 -30.92
C GLN A 202 -11.73 15.53 -30.73
N ASP A 203 -11.15 16.47 -31.49
CA ASP A 203 -9.73 16.84 -31.41
C ASP A 203 -8.75 15.65 -31.49
N GLY A 204 -9.07 14.65 -32.33
CA GLY A 204 -8.25 13.45 -32.52
C GLY A 204 -8.37 12.41 -31.40
N HIS A 205 -9.18 12.67 -30.38
CA HIS A 205 -9.49 11.74 -29.30
C HIS A 205 -10.88 11.15 -29.47
N THR A 206 -11.08 9.94 -28.93
CA THR A 206 -12.41 9.35 -28.77
C THR A 206 -12.84 9.50 -27.31
N PHE A 207 -14.05 10.01 -27.13
CA PHE A 207 -14.67 10.20 -25.83
C PHE A 207 -15.73 9.13 -25.61
N TYR A 208 -15.85 8.66 -24.38
CA TYR A 208 -16.82 7.65 -23.96
C TYR A 208 -17.53 8.14 -22.71
N GLN A 209 -18.83 8.40 -22.82
CA GLN A 209 -19.69 8.65 -21.67
C GLN A 209 -20.32 7.32 -21.25
N ILE A 210 -19.89 6.81 -20.10
CA ILE A 210 -20.32 5.53 -19.53
C ILE A 210 -21.28 5.76 -18.37
N HIS A 211 -22.14 4.77 -18.12
CA HIS A 211 -23.03 4.74 -16.95
C HIS A 211 -22.91 3.38 -16.28
N GLY A 212 -22.85 3.34 -14.94
CA GLY A 212 -22.80 2.08 -14.21
C GLY A 212 -22.15 2.17 -12.82
N PRO A 213 -22.13 1.05 -12.08
CA PRO A 213 -21.79 1.02 -10.66
C PRO A 213 -20.33 1.38 -10.36
N LEU A 214 -19.42 1.23 -11.33
CA LEU A 214 -18.01 1.57 -11.13
C LEU A 214 -17.76 3.09 -11.21
N CYS A 215 -18.66 3.86 -11.84
CA CYS A 215 -18.44 5.29 -12.07
C CYS A 215 -18.22 6.07 -10.77
N GLY A 216 -19.00 5.76 -9.72
CA GLY A 216 -18.85 6.36 -8.39
C GLY A 216 -17.50 6.13 -7.71
N ALA A 217 -16.75 5.11 -8.13
CA ALA A 217 -15.46 4.73 -7.55
C ALA A 217 -14.25 5.26 -8.36
N LEU A 218 -14.49 5.88 -9.52
CA LEU A 218 -13.43 6.47 -10.33
C LEU A 218 -13.01 7.83 -9.79
N PHE A 219 -11.77 8.21 -10.04
CA PHE A 219 -11.24 9.54 -9.71
C PHE A 219 -10.94 10.34 -10.95
N LEU A 220 -11.03 11.67 -10.86
CA LEU A 220 -10.55 12.58 -11.91
C LEU A 220 -9.06 12.32 -12.19
N ASN A 221 -8.67 12.40 -13.46
CA ASN A 221 -7.33 12.12 -13.96
C ASN A 221 -6.82 10.68 -13.70
N GLN A 222 -7.70 9.77 -13.26
CA GLN A 222 -7.36 8.36 -13.17
C GLN A 222 -7.26 7.75 -14.56
N PHE A 223 -6.21 6.96 -14.79
CA PHE A 223 -6.14 6.11 -15.96
C PHE A 223 -6.99 4.87 -15.76
N VAL A 224 -7.73 4.49 -16.78
CA VAL A 224 -8.42 3.20 -16.85
C VAL A 224 -7.89 2.42 -18.03
N PHE A 225 -7.66 1.13 -17.84
CA PHE A 225 -7.07 0.30 -18.88
C PHE A 225 -7.61 -1.12 -18.91
N LYS A 226 -7.53 -1.74 -20.07
CA LYS A 226 -7.88 -3.15 -20.29
C LYS A 226 -6.97 -3.72 -21.38
N GLU A 227 -6.37 -4.89 -21.12
CA GLU A 227 -5.36 -5.54 -21.98
C GLU A 227 -5.89 -6.82 -22.68
N ASP A 228 -7.15 -6.79 -23.09
CA ASP A 228 -7.79 -7.89 -23.82
C ASP A 228 -7.41 -7.89 -25.32
N ASP A 229 -8.11 -8.67 -26.15
CA ASP A 229 -7.95 -8.72 -27.62
C ASP A 229 -7.98 -7.34 -28.29
N THR A 230 -8.72 -6.39 -27.70
CA THR A 230 -8.71 -4.97 -28.08
C THR A 230 -8.26 -4.13 -26.89
N PRO A 231 -6.99 -3.71 -26.85
CA PRO A 231 -6.48 -2.85 -25.78
C PRO A 231 -7.27 -1.55 -25.71
N PHE A 232 -7.60 -1.13 -24.49
CA PHE A 232 -8.31 0.11 -24.24
C PHE A 232 -7.62 0.86 -23.13
N HIS A 233 -7.08 2.05 -23.43
CA HIS A 233 -6.48 2.96 -22.45
C HIS A 233 -7.17 4.32 -22.54
N ALA A 234 -7.61 4.83 -21.40
CA ALA A 234 -8.26 6.14 -21.31
C ALA A 234 -7.96 6.84 -19.98
N ILE A 235 -8.27 8.13 -19.91
CA ILE A 235 -8.24 8.95 -18.71
C ILE A 235 -9.65 9.39 -18.35
N VAL A 236 -9.98 9.46 -17.06
CA VAL A 236 -11.24 9.97 -16.53
C VAL A 236 -11.19 11.50 -16.49
N LEU A 237 -12.10 12.16 -17.20
CA LEU A 237 -12.22 13.62 -17.26
C LEU A 237 -13.33 14.17 -16.38
N GLU A 238 -14.44 13.43 -16.25
CA GLU A 238 -15.57 13.80 -15.40
C GLU A 238 -16.11 12.55 -14.71
N GLN A 239 -16.65 12.72 -13.50
CA GLN A 239 -17.19 11.61 -12.72
C GLN A 239 -18.32 12.08 -11.81
N ASN A 240 -19.37 11.27 -11.72
CA ASN A 240 -20.38 11.31 -10.66
C ASN A 240 -20.73 9.87 -10.23
N ASP A 241 -21.66 9.72 -9.29
CA ASP A 241 -22.03 8.43 -8.70
C ASP A 241 -22.47 7.37 -9.72
N THR A 242 -23.00 7.79 -10.87
CA THR A 242 -23.63 6.90 -11.86
C THR A 242 -23.05 6.98 -13.27
N SER A 243 -22.29 8.02 -13.59
CA SER A 243 -21.69 8.21 -14.90
C SER A 243 -20.30 8.82 -14.84
N ALA A 244 -19.50 8.54 -15.87
CA ALA A 244 -18.16 9.07 -16.03
C ALA A 244 -17.88 9.36 -17.50
N LEU A 245 -17.03 10.36 -17.75
CA LEU A 245 -16.51 10.70 -19.07
C LEU A 245 -15.07 10.24 -19.18
N LEU A 246 -14.79 9.37 -20.15
CA LEU A 246 -13.46 8.88 -20.46
C LEU A 246 -12.98 9.46 -21.79
N ARG A 247 -11.67 9.69 -21.92
CA ARG A 247 -11.02 10.10 -23.16
C ARG A 247 -9.84 9.18 -23.48
N THR A 248 -9.73 8.72 -24.73
CA THR A 248 -8.58 7.92 -25.19
C THR A 248 -7.28 8.72 -25.14
N LEU A 249 -6.20 8.03 -24.78
CA LEU A 249 -4.89 8.65 -24.63
C LEU A 249 -4.22 8.93 -25.98
N THR A 250 -3.31 9.91 -26.00
CA THR A 250 -2.30 10.02 -27.06
C THR A 250 -1.28 8.89 -26.86
N ASP A 251 -0.98 8.17 -27.93
CA ASP A 251 0.02 7.10 -27.90
C ASP A 251 1.44 7.67 -28.09
N TYR A 252 2.11 7.96 -26.98
CA TYR A 252 3.50 8.40 -26.93
C TYR A 252 4.51 7.24 -27.06
N THR A 253 4.07 5.99 -27.22
CA THR A 253 4.95 4.88 -27.61
C THR A 253 5.26 4.89 -29.10
N ASN A 254 4.42 5.59 -29.89
CA ASN A 254 4.65 5.84 -31.30
C ASN A 254 5.70 6.95 -31.49
N SER A 255 6.73 6.67 -32.29
CA SER A 255 7.81 7.63 -32.57
C SER A 255 7.33 8.94 -33.21
N LYS A 256 6.17 8.94 -33.87
CA LYS A 256 5.57 10.15 -34.45
C LYS A 256 5.08 11.14 -33.39
N HIS A 257 4.78 10.67 -32.19
CA HIS A 257 4.35 11.50 -31.07
C HIS A 257 5.47 11.72 -30.05
N ASN A 258 6.74 11.60 -30.45
CA ASN A 258 7.86 11.82 -29.52
C ASN A 258 7.77 13.20 -28.84
N VAL A 259 8.20 13.26 -27.58
CA VAL A 259 8.20 14.46 -26.75
C VAL A 259 9.64 14.88 -26.57
N TRP A 260 10.05 15.93 -27.28
CA TRP A 260 11.43 16.41 -27.26
C TRP A 260 12.46 15.28 -27.53
N GLY A 261 12.18 14.42 -28.51
CA GLY A 261 13.01 13.27 -28.87
C GLY A 261 12.86 12.04 -27.96
N ILE A 262 11.99 12.08 -26.95
CA ILE A 262 11.72 10.95 -26.04
C ILE A 262 10.42 10.25 -26.46
N VAL A 263 10.46 8.91 -26.47
CA VAL A 263 9.31 8.04 -26.75
C VAL A 263 9.06 7.20 -25.50
N ALA A 264 7.79 7.04 -25.12
CA ALA A 264 7.42 6.18 -24.00
C ALA A 264 7.78 4.72 -24.30
N ARG A 265 8.39 4.03 -23.34
CA ARG A 265 8.82 2.63 -23.49
C ARG A 265 7.78 1.61 -23.05
N ASN A 266 6.86 2.04 -22.21
CA ASN A 266 5.78 1.22 -21.66
C ASN A 266 4.54 2.07 -21.41
N ARG A 267 3.46 1.42 -21.00
CA ARG A 267 2.17 2.02 -20.72
C ARG A 267 2.26 3.08 -19.61
N GLU A 268 3.02 2.81 -18.56
CA GLU A 268 3.18 3.71 -17.42
C GLU A 268 3.84 5.03 -17.84
N GLN A 269 4.90 4.97 -18.67
CA GLN A 269 5.50 6.18 -19.24
C GLN A 269 4.57 6.91 -20.20
N ASN A 270 3.75 6.17 -20.96
CA ASN A 270 2.74 6.76 -21.83
C ASN A 270 1.68 7.53 -21.02
N PHE A 271 1.23 6.95 -19.91
CA PHE A 271 0.31 7.59 -18.97
C PHE A 271 0.92 8.87 -18.39
N VAL A 272 2.15 8.79 -17.91
CA VAL A 272 2.88 9.94 -17.38
C VAL A 272 2.98 11.09 -18.38
N LEU A 273 3.30 10.81 -19.65
CA LEU A 273 3.36 11.85 -20.69
C LEU A 273 2.00 12.46 -20.99
N ASN A 274 0.91 11.68 -20.93
CA ASN A 274 -0.45 12.22 -21.06
C ASN A 274 -0.79 13.16 -19.90
N LEU A 275 -0.35 12.91 -18.67
CA LEU A 275 -0.55 13.86 -17.55
C LEU A 275 0.34 15.09 -17.68
N LEU A 276 1.62 14.91 -17.98
CA LEU A 276 2.61 16.01 -17.98
C LEU A 276 2.39 17.03 -19.10
N LEU A 277 1.77 16.60 -20.21
CA LEU A 277 1.49 17.44 -21.38
C LEU A 277 0.06 17.98 -21.42
N ASP A 278 -0.75 17.69 -20.41
CA ASP A 278 -2.11 18.23 -20.30
C ASP A 278 -2.08 19.55 -19.50
N PRO A 279 -2.27 20.71 -20.15
CA PRO A 279 -2.17 22.01 -19.48
C PRO A 279 -3.29 22.27 -18.46
N GLU A 280 -4.35 21.45 -18.47
CA GLU A 280 -5.44 21.55 -17.48
C GLU A 280 -5.08 20.89 -16.14
N ILE A 281 -3.93 20.20 -16.06
CA ILE A 281 -3.45 19.54 -14.83
C ILE A 281 -2.32 20.36 -14.19
N ASP A 282 -2.67 21.13 -13.16
CA ASP A 282 -1.72 22.03 -12.48
C ASP A 282 -0.62 21.30 -11.69
N PHE A 283 -0.90 20.08 -11.20
CA PHE A 283 -0.01 19.38 -10.28
C PHE A 283 0.02 17.88 -10.55
N VAL A 284 1.22 17.36 -10.83
CA VAL A 284 1.46 15.93 -11.09
C VAL A 284 2.48 15.40 -10.08
N THR A 285 2.11 14.35 -9.36
CA THR A 285 3.02 13.59 -8.49
C THR A 285 3.43 12.31 -9.19
N LEU A 286 4.74 12.07 -9.32
CA LEU A 286 5.28 10.87 -9.95
C LEU A 286 6.06 10.03 -8.95
N LEU A 287 5.60 8.80 -8.76
CA LEU A 287 6.25 7.79 -7.93
C LEU A 287 6.76 6.65 -8.81
N GLY A 288 7.77 5.93 -8.34
CA GLY A 288 8.30 4.76 -9.01
C GLY A 288 9.78 4.55 -8.75
N GLN A 289 10.28 3.38 -9.09
CA GLN A 289 11.65 2.96 -8.80
C GLN A 289 12.72 3.89 -9.41
N ALA A 290 13.93 3.86 -8.86
CA ALA A 290 15.06 4.56 -9.44
C ALA A 290 15.30 4.10 -10.89
N GLY A 291 15.63 5.04 -11.78
CA GLY A 291 15.90 4.73 -13.19
C GLY A 291 14.68 4.58 -14.11
N THR A 292 13.44 4.72 -13.62
CA THR A 292 12.22 4.59 -14.45
C THR A 292 11.92 5.78 -15.37
N GLY A 293 12.77 6.82 -15.35
CA GLY A 293 12.68 7.96 -16.27
C GLY A 293 11.81 9.13 -15.79
N LYS A 294 11.35 9.16 -14.53
CA LYS A 294 10.52 10.25 -13.97
C LYS A 294 11.05 11.64 -14.31
N THR A 295 12.27 11.96 -13.87
CA THR A 295 12.90 13.26 -14.11
C THR A 295 13.13 13.51 -15.61
N LEU A 296 13.51 12.49 -16.37
CA LEU A 296 13.74 12.60 -17.81
C LEU A 296 12.44 13.00 -18.55
N LEU A 297 11.33 12.32 -18.27
CA LEU A 297 10.03 12.60 -18.88
C LEU A 297 9.51 13.98 -18.45
N THR A 298 9.65 14.36 -17.17
CA THR A 298 9.29 15.69 -16.69
C THR A 298 10.07 16.79 -17.40
N LEU A 299 11.39 16.62 -17.57
CA LEU A 299 12.22 17.59 -18.29
C LEU A 299 11.84 17.65 -19.78
N ALA A 300 11.62 16.51 -20.43
CA ALA A 300 11.20 16.47 -21.83
C ALA A 300 9.86 17.17 -22.04
N ALA A 301 8.86 16.90 -21.18
CA ALA A 301 7.56 17.56 -21.23
C ALA A 301 7.64 19.07 -20.94
N GLY A 302 8.47 19.48 -19.98
CA GLY A 302 8.73 20.89 -19.70
C GLY A 302 9.36 21.60 -20.90
N LEU A 303 10.43 21.03 -21.48
CA LEU A 303 11.09 21.60 -22.66
C LEU A 303 10.14 21.66 -23.86
N MET A 304 9.33 20.63 -24.08
CA MET A 304 8.30 20.60 -25.13
C MET A 304 7.34 21.78 -24.97
N GLN A 305 6.81 21.99 -23.76
CA GLN A 305 5.81 23.02 -23.51
C GLN A 305 6.39 24.44 -23.49
N THR A 306 7.64 24.63 -23.09
CA THR A 306 8.29 25.95 -23.05
C THR A 306 8.92 26.34 -24.38
N LEU A 307 9.68 25.45 -25.03
CA LEU A 307 10.47 25.79 -26.22
C LEU A 307 9.70 25.58 -27.53
N GLU A 308 8.97 24.47 -27.63
CA GLU A 308 8.29 24.08 -28.86
C GLU A 308 6.86 24.63 -28.91
N ALA A 309 6.03 24.30 -27.91
CA ALA A 309 4.65 24.76 -27.83
C ALA A 309 4.51 26.22 -27.34
N LYS A 310 5.55 26.75 -26.66
CA LYS A 310 5.58 28.13 -26.10
C LYS A 310 4.39 28.46 -25.19
N LEU A 311 3.89 27.45 -24.47
CA LEU A 311 2.81 27.59 -23.48
C LEU A 311 3.30 28.26 -22.19
N TYR A 312 4.57 28.03 -21.83
CA TYR A 312 5.22 28.60 -20.66
C TYR A 312 6.48 29.39 -21.05
N SER A 313 6.86 30.38 -20.25
CA SER A 313 8.03 31.23 -20.50
C SER A 313 9.32 30.70 -19.89
N GLU A 314 9.24 29.93 -18.80
CA GLU A 314 10.40 29.51 -18.02
C GLU A 314 10.14 28.16 -17.33
N ILE A 315 11.21 27.40 -17.08
CA ILE A 315 11.19 26.14 -16.33
C ILE A 315 12.01 26.33 -15.05
N ILE A 316 11.39 26.09 -13.90
CA ILE A 316 12.05 26.15 -12.59
C ILE A 316 12.26 24.71 -12.09
N ILE A 317 13.50 24.38 -11.75
CA ILE A 317 13.87 23.07 -11.20
C ILE A 317 14.42 23.28 -9.80
N THR A 318 13.79 22.65 -8.81
CA THR A 318 14.28 22.65 -7.43
C THR A 318 14.70 21.24 -7.04
N ARG A 319 15.77 21.14 -6.25
CA ARG A 319 16.22 19.88 -5.65
C ARG A 319 16.31 20.11 -4.15
N VAL A 320 15.79 19.17 -3.37
CA VAL A 320 16.07 19.13 -1.93
C VAL A 320 17.56 18.87 -1.77
N THR A 321 18.28 19.84 -1.26
CA THR A 321 19.64 19.63 -0.80
C THR A 321 19.57 18.69 0.40
N VAL A 322 20.08 17.48 0.24
CA VAL A 322 20.25 16.55 1.35
C VAL A 322 21.68 16.74 1.85
N PRO A 323 21.89 17.05 3.13
CA PRO A 323 23.25 17.20 3.66
C PRO A 323 23.99 15.88 3.48
N VAL A 324 25.20 15.96 2.93
CA VAL A 324 26.12 14.82 2.91
C VAL A 324 26.91 14.88 4.22
N GLY A 325 26.43 14.18 5.25
CA GLY A 325 27.10 14.10 6.57
C GLY A 325 26.13 13.83 7.72
N GLU A 326 26.66 13.65 8.93
CA GLU A 326 25.86 13.68 10.17
C GLU A 326 25.19 15.05 10.33
N ASP A 327 23.99 15.09 10.95
CA ASP A 327 23.30 16.31 11.34
C ASP A 327 24.27 17.18 12.14
N ILE A 328 24.81 18.20 11.50
CA ILE A 328 25.94 18.92 12.06
C ILE A 328 25.39 19.75 13.23
N GLY A 329 25.69 19.28 14.45
CA GLY A 329 25.65 20.12 15.63
C GLY A 329 26.57 21.35 15.47
N PHE A 330 26.65 22.17 16.50
CA PHE A 330 27.28 23.49 16.50
C PHE A 330 28.76 23.48 16.03
N LEU A 331 29.03 23.58 14.73
CA LEU A 331 30.39 23.83 14.22
C LEU A 331 30.78 25.28 14.51
N PRO A 332 31.98 25.54 15.07
CA PRO A 332 32.56 26.88 15.09
C PRO A 332 33.03 27.25 13.68
N GLY A 333 32.70 28.46 13.23
CA GLY A 333 33.00 28.97 11.88
C GLY A 333 32.02 30.05 11.45
N THR A 334 32.30 30.73 10.33
CA THR A 334 31.40 31.74 9.76
C THR A 334 30.20 31.09 9.06
N GLU A 335 29.15 31.87 8.79
CA GLU A 335 27.96 31.40 8.07
C GLU A 335 28.32 30.80 6.70
N GLU A 336 29.25 31.42 5.97
CA GLU A 336 29.77 30.92 4.69
C GLU A 336 30.43 29.54 4.78
N GLU A 337 31.27 29.30 5.79
CA GLU A 337 31.93 28.01 6.01
C GLU A 337 30.92 26.90 6.33
N LYS A 338 29.82 27.25 7.01
CA LYS A 338 28.71 26.32 7.30
C LYS A 338 27.84 26.00 6.09
N MET A 339 27.71 26.95 5.16
CA MET A 339 26.93 26.79 3.94
C MET A 339 27.72 26.12 2.80
N THR A 340 29.04 26.06 2.90
CA THR A 340 29.93 25.47 1.89
C THR A 340 29.57 24.03 1.48
N PRO A 341 29.17 23.11 2.39
CA PRO A 341 28.75 21.76 2.01
C PRO A 341 27.46 21.70 1.18
N TRP A 342 26.65 22.77 1.21
CA TRP A 342 25.35 22.88 0.54
C TRP A 342 25.43 23.59 -0.82
N MET A 343 26.58 24.22 -1.12
CA MET A 343 26.83 24.96 -2.37
C MET A 343 27.59 24.14 -3.43
N GLY A 344 27.64 22.81 -3.29
CA GLY A 344 28.25 21.91 -4.27
C GLY A 344 27.54 21.94 -5.63
N ALA A 345 28.35 21.88 -6.70
CA ALA A 345 28.00 22.21 -8.09
C ALA A 345 26.71 21.55 -8.65
N LEU A 346 25.98 22.37 -9.42
CA LEU A 346 24.86 22.01 -10.31
C LEU A 346 25.23 20.95 -11.35
#